data_AF-W6Z121-F1
#
_entry.id   AF-W6Z121-F1
#
_cell.length_a   1.000
_cell.length_b   1.000
_cell.length_c   1.000
_cell.angle_alpha   90.00
_cell.angle_beta   90.00
_cell.angle_gamma   90.00
#
_symmetry.space_group_name_H-M   'P 1'
#
loop_
_entity.id
_entity.type
_entity.pdbx_description
1 polymer ?
#
loop_
_entity_poly.entity_id
_entity_poly.type
_entity_poly.pdbx_seq_one_letter_code
_entity_poly.pdbx_strand_id
1 'polypeptide(L)'
;MPRGKGKQSPASTSSRSPDPNERSKAPQAPAHRRGGTHKVRDSDRTNSVYDAYNYKELLDAAKERGVYRKDMKKVEMAWALKRSDEDKKCAERENLNALRKKQEEAKREQERIVAEQEALIEAKLKRKAEKTRKREREESVSDDTLSDNEIEAQQNIPDEYRGEAIGYALSVSSWDSTSTESIPDRSNHILIPSCKLQLLEWPHEILPPAIPPRDLPHVPALRPTIKPYSPLKIITTTSKQKLCLPGLKYPPTVDPDFVPLLPDSVRAAAHGGHLEGILCNAVIETGEEWASRTLVQGDNATLYFNLGNASNPTKSLADVYGKWSMEERRAKRIDRTCEAYCGAKEERKKRTRRIKEKLVAEVYETCKWRPRAVGYIPAYLDFEPGEMHDEEKELGKLRYVRFKSCDVPHYYFWVQDTK
;
A
#
# COMPACT_ATOMS: atom_id res chain seq x y z
N MET A 1 -11.19 -80.18 15.97
CA MET A 1 -11.98 -81.29 16.57
C MET A 1 -11.23 -82.58 16.29
N PRO A 2 -10.79 -83.33 17.32
CA PRO A 2 -11.60 -84.40 17.91
C PRO A 2 -11.55 -84.38 19.46
N ARG A 3 -12.68 -84.45 20.19
CA ARG A 3 -13.44 -85.62 20.69
C ARG A 3 -12.67 -86.56 21.66
N GLY A 4 -12.68 -86.21 22.95
CA GLY A 4 -13.39 -86.94 24.02
C GLY A 4 -12.82 -88.22 24.66
N LYS A 5 -13.25 -88.39 25.94
CA LYS A 5 -13.11 -89.54 26.89
C LYS A 5 -11.87 -89.49 27.80
N GLY A 6 -11.93 -89.79 29.10
CA GLY A 6 -13.01 -90.35 29.91
C GLY A 6 -12.67 -90.38 31.41
N LYS A 7 -13.71 -90.59 32.22
CA LYS A 7 -13.75 -90.74 33.68
C LYS A 7 -12.74 -91.75 34.23
N GLN A 8 -12.21 -91.46 35.42
CA GLN A 8 -12.02 -92.47 36.47
C GLN A 8 -12.40 -91.90 37.85
N SER A 9 -13.27 -92.64 38.53
CA SER A 9 -13.48 -92.63 39.97
C SER A 9 -13.22 -94.06 40.45
N PRO A 10 -12.76 -94.24 41.69
CA PRO A 10 -13.46 -95.13 42.62
C PRO A 10 -13.73 -94.39 43.95
N ALA A 11 -14.96 -94.43 44.50
CA ALA A 11 -15.52 -95.48 45.39
C ALA A 11 -14.65 -95.70 46.64
N SER A 12 -15.13 -95.81 47.87
CA SER A 12 -16.44 -95.68 48.53
C SER A 12 -16.17 -96.02 50.01
N THR A 13 -16.78 -95.35 50.98
CA THR A 13 -17.06 -95.99 52.27
C THR A 13 -18.23 -95.31 52.98
N SER A 14 -19.18 -96.13 53.38
CA SER A 14 -20.49 -95.83 53.96
C SER A 14 -20.42 -95.08 55.28
N SER A 15 -21.40 -94.20 55.56
CA SER A 15 -22.64 -94.59 56.27
C SER A 15 -23.38 -93.39 56.88
N ARG A 16 -24.72 -93.48 56.78
CA ARG A 16 -25.72 -93.00 57.77
C ARG A 16 -26.09 -91.50 57.79
N SER A 17 -27.26 -91.18 57.24
CA SER A 17 -28.08 -90.00 57.60
C SER A 17 -28.90 -90.30 58.88
N PRO A 18 -29.36 -89.28 59.65
CA PRO A 18 -30.50 -88.44 59.24
C PRO A 18 -30.35 -86.91 59.50
N ASP A 19 -31.24 -86.18 58.83
CA ASP A 19 -31.53 -84.72 58.74
C ASP A 19 -31.63 -83.89 60.05
N PRO A 20 -31.94 -82.57 60.02
CA PRO A 20 -31.54 -81.48 59.11
C PRO A 20 -31.06 -80.22 59.91
N ASN A 21 -30.76 -79.14 59.19
CA ASN A 21 -30.83 -77.74 59.66
C ASN A 21 -29.59 -77.17 60.39
N GLU A 22 -28.75 -76.44 59.63
CA GLU A 22 -28.24 -75.10 59.96
C GLU A 22 -27.24 -74.67 58.86
N ARG A 23 -27.70 -73.82 57.93
CA ARG A 23 -26.83 -73.17 56.94
C ARG A 23 -25.97 -72.12 57.65
N SER A 24 -24.86 -72.56 58.23
CA SER A 24 -23.77 -71.69 58.67
C SER A 24 -23.07 -71.11 57.43
N LYS A 25 -23.31 -69.84 57.12
CA LYS A 25 -22.56 -69.12 56.07
C LYS A 25 -21.10 -68.98 56.52
N ALA A 26 -20.17 -69.52 55.74
CA ALA A 26 -18.74 -69.27 55.92
C ALA A 26 -18.44 -67.75 55.84
N PRO A 27 -17.52 -67.20 56.65
CA PRO A 27 -17.19 -65.78 56.62
C PRO A 27 -16.55 -65.43 55.27
N GLN A 28 -17.15 -64.50 54.53
CA GLN A 28 -16.54 -63.97 53.31
C GLN A 28 -15.33 -63.10 53.68
N ALA A 29 -14.20 -63.35 53.02
CA ALA A 29 -13.02 -62.49 53.11
C ALA A 29 -13.36 -61.05 52.64
N PRO A 30 -12.80 -60.00 53.26
CA PRO A 30 -13.08 -58.63 52.88
C PRO A 30 -12.67 -58.37 51.42
N ALA A 31 -13.55 -57.75 50.65
CA ALA A 31 -13.29 -57.40 49.27
C ALA A 31 -12.08 -56.44 49.17
N HIS A 32 -10.99 -56.90 48.57
CA HIS A 32 -9.86 -56.04 48.23
C HIS A 32 -10.33 -54.91 47.30
N ARG A 33 -10.29 -53.66 47.76
CA ARG A 33 -10.49 -52.46 46.93
C ARG A 33 -9.39 -52.37 45.86
N ARG A 34 -9.58 -53.04 44.72
CA ARG A 34 -8.78 -52.84 43.52
C ARG A 34 -9.26 -51.55 42.84
N GLY A 35 -8.65 -50.42 43.17
CA GLY A 35 -9.02 -49.14 42.54
C GLY A 35 -8.28 -47.90 43.04
N GLY A 36 -7.10 -48.03 43.66
CA GLY A 36 -6.31 -46.87 44.05
C GLY A 36 -5.72 -46.19 42.82
N THR A 37 -6.19 -44.99 42.49
CA THR A 37 -5.54 -44.13 41.50
C THR A 37 -4.12 -43.84 42.00
N HIS A 38 -3.09 -44.34 41.30
CA HIS A 38 -1.69 -44.08 41.65
C HIS A 38 -1.40 -42.57 41.53
N LYS A 39 -1.54 -41.85 42.65
CA LYS A 39 -1.09 -40.46 42.77
C LYS A 39 0.44 -40.43 42.70
N VAL A 40 0.98 -39.32 42.19
CA VAL A 40 2.43 -39.08 42.24
C VAL A 40 2.85 -39.08 43.71
N ARG A 41 3.97 -39.75 44.03
CA ARG A 41 4.48 -39.78 45.42
C ARG A 41 4.74 -38.35 45.88
N ASP A 42 4.52 -38.09 47.16
CA ASP A 42 4.65 -36.75 47.72
C ASP A 42 6.06 -36.16 47.56
N SER A 43 7.10 -37.03 47.49
CA SER A 43 8.49 -36.64 47.19
C SER A 43 8.70 -36.12 45.76
N ASP A 44 7.83 -36.51 44.83
CA ASP A 44 8.02 -36.32 43.38
C ASP A 44 7.03 -35.29 42.81
N ARG A 45 6.29 -34.58 43.68
CA ARG A 45 5.30 -33.58 43.28
C ARG A 45 5.96 -32.37 42.65
N THR A 46 5.35 -31.91 41.56
CA THR A 46 5.78 -30.73 40.80
C THR A 46 5.21 -29.43 41.36
N ASN A 47 4.32 -29.49 42.36
CA ASN A 47 3.52 -28.39 42.90
C ASN A 47 2.77 -27.63 41.80
N SER A 48 2.25 -28.39 40.83
CA SER A 48 1.52 -27.85 39.69
C SER A 48 0.20 -28.61 39.51
N VAL A 49 -0.66 -28.11 38.61
CA VAL A 49 -1.96 -28.74 38.29
C VAL A 49 -1.80 -30.19 37.81
N TYR A 50 -0.61 -30.54 37.30
CA TYR A 50 -0.27 -31.88 36.78
C TYR A 50 -0.12 -32.97 37.85
N ASP A 51 0.04 -32.62 39.14
CA ASP A 51 0.15 -33.61 40.21
C ASP A 51 -1.19 -34.30 40.52
N ALA A 52 -2.31 -33.63 40.18
CA ALA A 52 -3.65 -34.16 40.32
C ALA A 52 -4.07 -35.08 39.16
N TYR A 53 -3.32 -35.06 38.04
CA TYR A 53 -3.73 -35.71 36.81
C TYR A 53 -3.48 -37.23 36.83
N ASN A 54 -4.36 -37.97 36.16
CA ASN A 54 -4.18 -39.38 35.90
C ASN A 54 -3.14 -39.60 34.78
N TYR A 55 -2.58 -40.82 34.67
CA TYR A 55 -1.55 -41.11 33.66
C TYR A 55 -2.03 -40.83 32.23
N LYS A 56 -3.29 -41.16 31.92
CA LYS A 56 -3.89 -40.89 30.61
C LYS A 56 -3.96 -39.39 30.31
N GLU A 57 -4.37 -38.59 31.29
CA GLU A 57 -4.48 -37.12 31.15
C GLU A 57 -3.10 -36.47 30.96
N LEU A 58 -2.08 -36.95 31.66
CA LEU A 58 -0.69 -36.50 31.46
C LEU A 58 -0.14 -36.90 30.10
N LEU A 59 -0.45 -38.11 29.64
CA LEU A 59 -0.02 -38.61 28.33
C LEU A 59 -0.64 -37.80 27.20
N ASP A 60 -1.94 -37.53 27.29
CA ASP A 60 -2.67 -36.74 26.29
C ASP A 60 -2.15 -35.28 26.28
N ALA A 61 -2.00 -34.65 27.45
CA ALA A 61 -1.42 -33.31 27.56
C ALA A 61 0.03 -33.21 27.05
N ALA A 62 0.86 -34.23 27.32
CA ALA A 62 2.25 -34.27 26.85
C ALA A 62 2.35 -34.42 25.32
N LYS A 63 1.41 -35.16 24.71
CA LYS A 63 1.30 -35.28 23.25
C LYS A 63 0.81 -34.00 22.61
N GLU A 64 -0.24 -33.38 23.15
CA GLU A 64 -0.78 -32.12 22.65
C GLU A 64 0.27 -31.00 22.65
N ARG A 65 1.15 -30.99 23.64
CA ARG A 65 2.25 -30.00 23.75
C ARG A 65 3.54 -30.42 23.04
N GLY A 66 3.59 -31.60 22.44
CA GLY A 66 4.76 -32.11 21.71
C GLY A 66 5.98 -32.45 22.59
N VAL A 67 5.79 -32.62 23.90
CA VAL A 67 6.88 -32.88 24.86
C VAL A 67 7.02 -34.39 25.18
N TYR A 68 6.07 -35.21 24.75
CA TYR A 68 6.06 -36.65 24.98
C TYR A 68 7.23 -37.38 24.29
N ARG A 69 7.90 -38.24 25.04
CA ARG A 69 8.86 -39.24 24.53
C ARG A 69 8.37 -40.63 24.92
N LYS A 70 8.63 -41.62 24.05
CA LYS A 70 8.25 -43.02 24.31
C LYS A 70 8.84 -43.47 25.65
N ASP A 71 8.04 -44.17 26.44
CA ASP A 71 8.40 -44.75 27.75
C ASP A 71 8.68 -43.75 28.88
N MET A 72 8.21 -42.50 28.77
CA MET A 72 8.28 -41.52 29.86
C MET A 72 7.46 -41.95 31.08
N LYS A 73 8.09 -41.87 32.26
CA LYS A 73 7.39 -42.14 33.53
C LYS A 73 6.41 -41.02 33.84
N LYS A 74 5.37 -41.32 34.63
CA LYS A 74 4.34 -40.36 35.05
C LYS A 74 4.93 -39.06 35.64
N VAL A 75 5.95 -39.19 36.47
CA VAL A 75 6.67 -38.07 37.11
C VAL A 75 7.41 -37.22 36.08
N GLU A 76 8.10 -37.85 35.12
CA GLU A 76 8.83 -37.16 34.06
C GLU A 76 7.89 -36.38 33.14
N MET A 77 6.69 -36.92 32.85
CA MET A 77 5.68 -36.20 32.07
C MET A 77 5.18 -34.95 32.82
N ALA A 78 4.93 -35.05 34.13
CA ALA A 78 4.50 -33.90 34.93
C ALA A 78 5.57 -32.80 34.96
N TRP A 79 6.85 -33.16 35.15
CA TRP A 79 7.96 -32.20 35.12
C TRP A 79 8.18 -31.60 33.73
N ALA A 80 8.04 -32.39 32.67
CA ALA A 80 8.19 -31.91 31.30
C ALA A 80 7.08 -30.91 30.91
N LEU A 81 5.84 -31.19 31.34
CA LEU A 81 4.70 -30.27 31.16
C LEU A 81 4.91 -28.96 31.92
N LYS A 82 5.37 -29.04 33.17
CA LYS A 82 5.69 -27.86 33.99
C LYS A 82 6.78 -26.99 33.35
N ARG A 83 7.89 -27.59 32.90
CA ARG A 83 8.96 -26.85 32.21
C ARG A 83 8.46 -26.18 30.94
N SER A 84 7.63 -26.86 30.16
CA SER A 84 7.04 -26.27 28.95
C SER A 84 6.16 -25.05 29.25
N ASP A 85 5.42 -25.03 30.37
CA ASP A 85 4.66 -23.86 30.78
C ASP A 85 5.54 -22.72 31.30
N GLU A 86 6.62 -23.04 32.00
CA GLU A 86 7.61 -22.06 32.45
C GLU A 86 8.31 -21.41 31.26
N ASP A 87 8.73 -22.20 30.26
CA ASP A 87 9.37 -21.72 29.03
C ASP A 87 8.42 -20.81 28.23
N LYS A 88 7.13 -21.19 28.12
CA LYS A 88 6.13 -20.33 27.46
C LYS A 88 5.95 -19.00 28.18
N LYS A 89 5.86 -19.01 29.51
CA LYS A 89 5.76 -17.77 30.30
C LYS A 89 7.00 -16.90 30.18
N CYS A 90 8.20 -17.50 30.10
CA CYS A 90 9.44 -16.76 29.85
C CYS A 90 9.44 -16.13 28.46
N ALA A 91 9.10 -16.88 27.42
CA ALA A 91 9.03 -16.37 26.04
C ALA A 91 8.00 -15.23 25.89
N GLU A 92 6.83 -15.34 26.54
CA GLU A 92 5.84 -14.26 26.57
C GLU A 92 6.38 -12.99 27.23
N ARG A 93 7.09 -13.11 28.36
CA ARG A 93 7.73 -11.97 29.03
C ARG A 93 8.83 -11.35 28.18
N GLU A 94 9.64 -12.15 27.52
CA GLU A 94 10.69 -11.68 26.61
C GLU A 94 10.09 -10.92 25.42
N ASN A 95 9.02 -11.43 24.83
CA ASN A 95 8.30 -10.75 23.74
C ASN A 95 7.70 -9.41 24.18
N LEU A 96 7.09 -9.36 25.37
CA LEU A 96 6.57 -8.12 25.94
C LEU A 96 7.69 -7.10 26.22
N ASN A 97 8.83 -7.56 26.75
CA ASN A 97 9.99 -6.70 26.99
C ASN A 97 10.61 -6.20 25.68
N ALA A 98 10.69 -7.03 24.64
CA ALA A 98 11.17 -6.63 23.32
C ALA A 98 10.26 -5.57 22.67
N LEU A 99 8.95 -5.71 22.83
CA LEU A 99 7.97 -4.74 22.33
C LEU A 99 8.06 -3.41 23.07
N ARG A 100 8.25 -3.44 24.41
CA ARG A 100 8.51 -2.23 25.21
C ARG A 100 9.81 -1.52 24.79
N LYS A 101 10.90 -2.26 24.61
CA LYS A 101 12.18 -1.69 24.12
C LYS A 101 12.04 -1.01 22.76
N LYS A 102 11.33 -1.64 21.81
CA LYS A 102 11.07 -1.03 20.49
C LYS A 102 10.23 0.24 20.59
N GLN A 103 9.26 0.29 21.50
CA GLN A 103 8.46 1.51 21.74
C GLN A 103 9.30 2.63 22.39
N GLU A 104 10.18 2.29 23.33
CA GLU A 104 11.10 3.25 23.94
C GLU A 104 12.13 3.80 22.93
N GLU A 105 12.68 2.94 22.06
CA GLU A 105 13.59 3.34 20.98
C GLU A 105 12.89 4.27 19.98
N ALA A 106 11.65 3.95 19.57
CA ALA A 106 10.88 4.80 18.69
C ALA A 106 10.56 6.18 19.30
N LYS A 107 10.25 6.23 20.61
CA LYS A 107 10.06 7.50 21.32
C LYS A 107 11.33 8.32 21.39
N ARG A 108 12.47 7.70 21.72
CA ARG A 108 13.77 8.39 21.75
C ARG A 108 14.16 8.93 20.38
N GLU A 109 13.90 8.20 19.31
CA GLU A 109 14.19 8.67 17.95
C GLU A 109 13.29 9.87 17.57
N GLN A 110 12.01 9.84 17.95
CA GLN A 110 11.12 10.99 17.79
C GLN A 110 11.59 12.20 18.59
N GLU A 111 12.00 12.01 19.85
CA GLU A 111 12.56 13.07 20.69
C GLU A 111 13.85 13.66 20.09
N ARG A 112 14.71 12.83 19.47
CA ARG A 112 15.91 13.31 18.76
C ARG A 112 15.57 14.15 17.54
N ILE A 113 14.59 13.72 16.73
CA ILE A 113 14.15 14.48 15.56
C ILE A 113 13.56 15.83 15.98
N VAL A 114 12.75 15.86 17.03
CA VAL A 114 12.18 17.12 17.56
C VAL A 114 13.28 18.03 18.11
N ALA A 115 14.23 17.50 18.88
CA ALA A 115 15.34 18.28 19.40
C ALA A 115 16.25 18.84 18.28
N GLU A 116 16.49 18.08 17.20
CA GLU A 116 17.23 18.58 16.04
C GLU A 116 16.48 19.70 15.32
N GLN A 117 15.14 19.61 15.21
CA GLN A 117 14.32 20.68 14.66
C GLN A 117 14.33 21.93 15.54
N GLU A 118 14.19 21.79 16.85
CA GLU A 118 14.26 22.90 17.81
C GLU A 118 15.64 23.59 17.77
N ALA A 119 16.73 22.82 17.71
CA ALA A 119 18.08 23.37 17.58
C ALA A 119 18.28 24.14 16.27
N LEU A 120 17.68 23.67 15.15
CA LEU A 120 17.69 24.39 13.88
C LEU A 120 16.92 25.71 13.96
N ILE A 121 15.78 25.72 14.64
CA ILE A 121 14.98 26.94 14.86
C ILE A 121 15.78 27.93 15.74
N GLU A 122 16.36 27.47 16.84
CA GLU A 122 17.15 28.32 17.73
C GLU A 122 18.40 28.88 17.03
N ALA A 123 19.08 28.08 16.20
CA ALA A 123 20.22 28.54 15.40
C ALA A 123 19.82 29.61 14.38
N LYS A 124 18.65 29.47 13.74
CA LYS A 124 18.10 30.50 12.85
C LYS A 124 17.78 31.79 13.60
N LEU A 125 17.15 31.69 14.78
CA LEU A 125 16.84 32.85 15.61
C LEU A 125 18.12 33.56 16.09
N LYS A 126 19.15 32.82 16.49
CA LYS A 126 20.47 33.39 16.86
C LYS A 126 21.13 34.10 15.68
N ARG A 127 21.10 33.51 14.47
CA ARG A 127 21.63 34.16 13.26
C ARG A 127 20.87 35.46 12.94
N LYS A 128 19.54 35.47 13.08
CA LYS A 128 18.73 36.69 12.91
C LYS A 128 19.11 37.77 13.93
N ALA A 129 19.24 37.40 15.20
CA ALA A 129 19.64 38.33 16.28
C ALA A 129 21.07 38.85 16.11
N GLU A 130 22.00 38.04 15.59
CA GLU A 130 23.36 38.50 15.28
C GLU A 130 23.37 39.47 14.09
N LYS A 131 22.56 39.20 13.05
CA LYS A 131 22.42 40.09 11.88
C LYS A 131 21.84 41.44 12.27
N THR A 132 20.83 41.49 13.15
CA THR A 132 20.29 42.76 13.67
C THR A 132 21.33 43.51 14.49
N ARG A 133 22.08 42.81 15.37
CA ARG A 133 23.13 43.45 16.18
C ARG A 133 24.30 43.99 15.35
N LYS A 134 24.64 43.36 14.22
CA LYS A 134 25.65 43.87 13.27
C LYS A 134 25.14 45.08 12.48
N ARG A 135 23.85 45.09 12.11
CA ARG A 135 23.20 46.23 11.45
C ARG A 135 23.14 47.47 12.35
N GLU A 136 22.95 47.30 13.65
CA GLU A 136 22.98 48.38 14.65
C GLU A 136 24.39 48.95 14.92
N ARG A 137 25.47 48.26 14.50
CA ARG A 137 26.86 48.73 14.66
C ARG A 137 27.43 49.44 13.43
N GLU A 138 26.62 49.67 12.39
CA GLU A 138 27.01 50.37 11.14
C GLU A 138 28.27 49.81 10.44
N GLU A 139 28.60 48.54 10.65
CA GLU A 139 29.68 47.86 9.93
C GLU A 139 29.14 47.39 8.58
N SER A 140 29.72 47.89 7.49
CA SER A 140 29.24 47.73 6.11
C SER A 140 28.92 46.28 5.75
N VAL A 141 27.64 45.99 5.52
CA VAL A 141 27.16 44.68 5.06
C VAL A 141 27.21 44.66 3.53
N SER A 142 28.14 43.89 2.97
CA SER A 142 28.18 43.57 1.55
C SER A 142 26.89 42.87 1.14
N ASP A 143 26.22 43.46 0.16
CA ASP A 143 24.92 43.10 -0.39
C ASP A 143 25.07 41.93 -1.39
N ASP A 144 25.21 40.72 -0.86
CA ASP A 144 25.12 39.51 -1.68
C ASP A 144 24.63 38.34 -0.80
N THR A 145 23.31 38.29 -0.58
CA THR A 145 22.51 37.05 -0.43
C THR A 145 21.05 37.39 -0.11
N LEU A 146 20.17 36.79 -0.91
CA LEU A 146 18.70 36.79 -0.91
C LEU A 146 18.03 37.11 0.43
N SER A 147 17.06 38.03 0.39
CA SER A 147 16.31 38.52 1.54
C SER A 147 15.40 37.45 2.16
N ASP A 148 15.68 37.11 3.42
CA ASP A 148 14.92 36.21 4.32
C ASP A 148 13.48 36.66 4.68
N ASN A 149 12.91 37.65 3.98
CA ASN A 149 11.54 38.14 4.25
C ASN A 149 10.44 37.33 3.54
N GLU A 150 10.79 36.31 2.74
CA GLU A 150 9.83 35.48 1.99
C GLU A 150 9.45 34.17 2.71
N ILE A 151 10.12 33.83 3.82
CA ILE A 151 9.94 32.54 4.53
C ILE A 151 8.95 32.64 5.72
N GLU A 152 8.62 33.85 6.19
CA GLU A 152 7.75 34.03 7.38
C GLU A 152 6.24 34.07 7.08
N ALA A 153 5.81 34.14 5.82
CA ALA A 153 4.40 34.02 5.44
C ALA A 153 3.89 32.57 5.36
N GLN A 154 4.76 31.57 5.53
CA GLN A 154 4.47 30.16 5.24
C GLN A 154 3.95 29.33 6.42
N GLN A 155 3.75 29.91 7.60
CA GLN A 155 3.44 29.13 8.82
C GLN A 155 2.08 29.39 9.46
N ASN A 156 1.24 30.27 8.91
CA ASN A 156 -0.14 30.44 9.37
C ASN A 156 -1.10 30.67 8.20
N ILE A 157 -1.30 29.62 7.38
CA ILE A 157 -2.34 29.65 6.34
C ILE A 157 -3.38 28.55 6.65
N PRO A 158 -4.67 28.89 6.71
CA PRO A 158 -5.77 27.91 6.84
C PRO A 158 -5.72 26.85 5.73
N ASP A 159 -6.37 25.72 5.99
CA ASP A 159 -6.38 24.41 5.28
C ASP A 159 -6.67 24.43 3.74
N GLU A 160 -6.76 25.60 3.11
CA GLU A 160 -7.14 25.82 1.71
C GLU A 160 -5.92 25.98 0.76
N TYR A 161 -4.70 26.18 1.27
CA TYR A 161 -3.48 26.46 0.51
C TYR A 161 -2.48 25.30 0.37
N ARG A 162 -2.89 24.06 0.66
CA ARG A 162 -2.02 22.87 0.57
C ARG A 162 -1.57 22.51 -0.86
N GLY A 163 -2.17 23.11 -1.89
CA GLY A 163 -1.81 22.91 -3.30
C GLY A 163 -0.52 23.61 -3.75
N GLU A 164 -0.22 24.79 -3.19
CA GLU A 164 0.97 25.58 -3.58
C GLU A 164 2.27 24.90 -3.13
N ALA A 165 2.27 24.28 -1.96
CA ALA A 165 3.38 23.45 -1.50
C ALA A 165 3.71 22.35 -2.52
N ILE A 166 2.70 21.80 -3.21
CA ILE A 166 2.84 20.74 -4.23
C ILE A 166 3.32 21.30 -5.58
N GLY A 167 3.21 22.60 -5.82
CA GLY A 167 3.89 23.21 -6.96
C GLY A 167 5.38 23.43 -6.70
N TYR A 168 5.71 23.93 -5.51
CA TYR A 168 7.09 24.29 -5.16
C TYR A 168 8.05 23.11 -5.01
N ALA A 169 7.61 21.93 -4.58
CA ALA A 169 8.49 20.75 -4.55
C ALA A 169 8.40 19.80 -5.77
N LEU A 170 7.60 20.12 -6.80
CA LEU A 170 7.84 19.64 -8.18
C LEU A 170 9.12 20.34 -8.70
N SER A 171 9.39 21.54 -8.17
CA SER A 171 10.59 22.36 -8.43
C SER A 171 11.77 22.00 -7.51
N VAL A 172 11.57 21.62 -6.24
CA VAL A 172 12.66 21.32 -5.29
C VAL A 172 12.29 20.18 -4.31
N SER A 173 12.72 18.93 -4.57
CA SER A 173 12.33 17.72 -3.82
C SER A 173 12.41 17.77 -2.27
N SER A 174 11.26 17.66 -1.58
CA SER A 174 11.03 17.00 -0.27
C SER A 174 9.57 17.25 0.15
N TRP A 175 8.74 16.22 0.33
CA TRP A 175 7.30 16.42 0.50
C TRP A 175 6.55 15.55 1.49
N ASP A 176 5.71 16.24 2.25
CA ASP A 176 4.64 15.70 3.08
C ASP A 176 3.24 15.99 2.50
N SER A 177 2.39 15.02 2.80
CA SER A 177 1.06 14.67 2.28
C SER A 177 -0.01 15.76 2.23
N THR A 178 -0.87 15.78 1.19
CA THR A 178 -2.36 15.73 1.30
C THR A 178 -2.97 15.29 -0.03
N SER A 179 -3.80 14.25 -0.01
CA SER A 179 -4.54 13.77 -1.18
C SER A 179 -6.01 14.16 -1.03
N THR A 180 -6.60 14.75 -2.07
CA THR A 180 -8.07 14.84 -2.21
C THR A 180 -8.50 13.93 -3.35
N GLU A 181 -9.29 12.90 -3.00
CA GLU A 181 -9.82 11.92 -3.93
C GLU A 181 -10.80 12.58 -4.92
N SER A 182 -10.74 12.16 -6.19
CA SER A 182 -11.96 12.06 -6.99
C SER A 182 -11.86 10.82 -7.88
N ILE A 183 -12.89 9.99 -7.78
CA ILE A 183 -13.10 8.80 -8.60
C ILE A 183 -13.59 9.32 -9.96
N PRO A 184 -12.92 9.03 -11.09
CA PRO A 184 -13.49 9.38 -12.39
C PRO A 184 -14.77 8.57 -12.60
N ASP A 185 -15.87 9.28 -12.84
CA ASP A 185 -17.15 8.68 -13.19
C ASP A 185 -17.00 7.97 -14.54
N ARG A 186 -17.48 6.72 -14.62
CA ARG A 186 -17.30 5.84 -15.79
C ARG A 186 -18.23 6.20 -16.96
N SER A 187 -19.09 7.20 -16.77
CA SER A 187 -20.22 7.58 -17.63
C SER A 187 -19.97 8.83 -18.47
N ASN A 188 -18.88 9.58 -18.25
CA ASN A 188 -18.66 10.83 -18.97
C ASN A 188 -17.94 10.57 -20.31
N HIS A 189 -18.76 10.53 -21.36
CA HIS A 189 -18.37 10.32 -22.76
C HIS A 189 -17.87 11.58 -23.47
N ILE A 190 -17.77 12.69 -22.74
CA ILE A 190 -17.20 13.97 -23.18
C ILE A 190 -15.90 14.13 -22.40
N LEU A 191 -14.81 14.45 -23.11
CA LEU A 191 -13.55 14.84 -22.46
C LEU A 191 -13.78 16.18 -21.77
N ILE A 192 -14.27 16.12 -20.54
CA ILE A 192 -14.43 17.30 -19.71
C ILE A 192 -13.01 17.70 -19.29
N PRO A 193 -12.57 18.93 -19.60
CA PRO A 193 -11.29 19.45 -19.13
C PRO A 193 -11.20 19.22 -17.62
N SER A 194 -10.05 18.76 -17.16
CA SER A 194 -9.88 18.40 -15.75
C SER A 194 -8.54 18.89 -15.25
N CYS A 195 -8.47 19.17 -13.95
CA CYS A 195 -7.22 19.44 -13.24
C CYS A 195 -6.39 18.17 -12.96
N LYS A 196 -6.50 17.13 -13.80
CA LYS A 196 -5.81 15.84 -13.66
C LYS A 196 -5.25 15.34 -14.98
N LEU A 197 -4.19 14.54 -14.89
CA LEU A 197 -3.65 13.84 -16.06
C LEU A 197 -4.58 12.71 -16.47
N GLN A 198 -4.87 12.61 -17.77
CA GLN A 198 -5.72 11.54 -18.29
C GLN A 198 -4.95 10.65 -19.26
N LEU A 199 -5.31 9.37 -19.24
CA LEU A 199 -4.80 8.37 -20.16
C LEU A 199 -5.96 7.83 -21.00
N LEU A 200 -5.77 7.82 -22.30
CA LEU A 200 -6.69 7.30 -23.29
C LEU A 200 -6.09 6.08 -23.97
N GLU A 201 -6.91 5.06 -24.18
CA GLU A 201 -6.57 3.92 -25.01
C GLU A 201 -7.22 4.06 -26.38
N TRP A 202 -6.40 4.00 -27.42
CA TRP A 202 -6.86 3.99 -28.79
C TRP A 202 -7.15 2.54 -29.23
N PRO A 203 -8.41 2.19 -29.57
CA PRO A 203 -8.80 0.80 -29.78
C PRO A 203 -8.39 0.23 -31.15
N HIS A 204 -7.86 1.05 -32.06
CA HIS A 204 -7.56 0.62 -33.43
C HIS A 204 -6.06 0.42 -33.69
N GLU A 205 -5.74 -0.43 -34.67
CA GLU A 205 -4.37 -0.70 -35.11
C GLU A 205 -3.75 0.45 -35.90
N ILE A 206 -4.56 1.34 -36.48
CA ILE A 206 -4.09 2.53 -37.16
C ILE A 206 -3.96 3.68 -36.16
N LEU A 207 -3.04 4.62 -36.40
CA LEU A 207 -2.99 5.83 -35.59
C LEU A 207 -4.27 6.66 -35.78
N PRO A 208 -4.71 7.41 -34.75
CA PRO A 208 -5.83 8.31 -34.91
C PRO A 208 -5.51 9.38 -35.98
N PRO A 209 -6.54 9.93 -36.64
CA PRO A 209 -6.36 11.09 -37.50
C PRO A 209 -5.95 12.31 -36.66
N ALA A 210 -5.07 13.14 -37.20
CA ALA A 210 -4.64 14.40 -36.57
C ALA A 210 -5.79 15.40 -36.41
N ILE A 211 -6.69 15.41 -37.40
CA ILE A 211 -7.93 16.19 -37.37
C ILE A 211 -9.07 15.17 -37.34
N PRO A 212 -9.74 14.98 -36.19
CA PRO A 212 -10.86 14.07 -36.13
C PRO A 212 -12.01 14.59 -37.01
N PRO A 213 -12.62 13.75 -37.87
CA PRO A 213 -13.86 14.10 -38.56
C PRO A 213 -14.90 14.60 -37.57
N ARG A 214 -15.56 15.73 -37.91
CA ARG A 214 -16.58 16.39 -37.06
C ARG A 214 -17.77 15.46 -36.71
N ASP A 215 -17.96 14.38 -37.46
CA ASP A 215 -19.04 13.39 -37.30
C ASP A 215 -18.64 12.13 -36.49
N LEU A 216 -17.37 12.00 -36.05
CA LEU A 216 -16.91 10.94 -35.16
C LEU A 216 -17.66 10.82 -33.81
N PRO A 217 -18.23 11.89 -33.19
CA PRO A 217 -18.98 11.72 -31.97
C PRO A 217 -20.29 10.94 -32.17
N HIS A 218 -20.62 10.36 -33.31
CA HIS A 218 -21.81 9.50 -33.43
C HIS A 218 -21.51 8.01 -33.64
N VAL A 219 -20.23 7.62 -33.73
CA VAL A 219 -19.81 6.21 -33.85
C VAL A 219 -19.04 5.79 -32.60
N PRO A 220 -19.66 5.12 -31.61
CA PRO A 220 -19.02 4.69 -30.37
C PRO A 220 -17.76 3.83 -30.58
N ALA A 221 -17.73 3.08 -31.68
CA ALA A 221 -16.64 2.17 -32.00
C ALA A 221 -15.31 2.87 -32.37
N LEU A 222 -15.34 4.16 -32.74
CA LEU A 222 -14.17 4.92 -33.18
C LEU A 222 -13.60 5.86 -32.11
N ARG A 223 -14.08 5.74 -30.86
CA ARG A 223 -13.72 6.65 -29.77
C ARG A 223 -12.60 6.10 -28.90
N PRO A 224 -11.65 6.95 -28.48
CA PRO A 224 -10.70 6.55 -27.45
C PRO A 224 -11.42 6.26 -26.14
N THR A 225 -10.92 5.28 -25.38
CA THR A 225 -11.49 4.91 -24.07
C THR A 225 -10.65 5.48 -22.94
N ILE A 226 -11.29 6.16 -21.99
CA ILE A 226 -10.60 6.69 -20.81
C ILE A 226 -10.16 5.50 -19.93
N LYS A 227 -8.89 5.49 -19.56
CA LYS A 227 -8.28 4.49 -18.67
C LYS A 227 -7.80 5.16 -17.39
N PRO A 228 -7.74 4.40 -16.28
CA PRO A 228 -7.03 4.85 -15.09
C PRO A 228 -5.61 5.26 -15.49
N TYR A 229 -5.22 6.45 -15.07
CA TYR A 229 -3.90 6.96 -15.37
C TYR A 229 -2.83 6.04 -14.79
N SER A 230 -1.81 5.76 -15.59
CA SER A 230 -0.68 4.94 -15.19
C SER A 230 0.56 5.50 -15.87
N PRO A 231 1.69 5.64 -15.16
CA PRO A 231 2.84 6.31 -15.72
C PRO A 231 3.64 5.32 -16.60
N LEU A 232 3.36 5.36 -17.90
CA LEU A 232 3.88 4.43 -18.90
C LEU A 232 5.17 4.94 -19.57
N LYS A 233 6.00 3.99 -20.03
CA LYS A 233 7.07 4.26 -20.99
C LYS A 233 6.48 4.30 -22.39
N ILE A 234 6.63 5.44 -23.04
CA ILE A 234 6.01 5.76 -24.32
C ILE A 234 7.08 6.12 -25.35
N ILE A 235 6.71 6.04 -26.62
CA ILE A 235 7.57 6.39 -27.75
C ILE A 235 6.81 7.35 -28.64
N THR A 236 7.40 8.50 -28.97
CA THR A 236 6.77 9.47 -29.86
C THR A 236 6.48 8.86 -31.23
N THR A 237 5.37 9.25 -31.86
CA THR A 237 4.93 8.63 -33.12
C THR A 237 5.81 9.02 -34.29
N THR A 238 6.29 10.27 -34.31
CA THR A 238 7.06 10.85 -35.42
C THR A 238 8.56 10.72 -35.16
N SER A 239 9.07 11.29 -34.06
CA SER A 239 10.51 11.32 -33.76
C SER A 239 11.08 10.02 -33.18
N LYS A 240 10.22 9.06 -32.79
CA LYS A 240 10.60 7.78 -32.15
C LYS A 240 11.43 7.93 -30.87
N GLN A 241 11.35 9.08 -30.20
CA GLN A 241 12.00 9.34 -28.93
C GLN A 241 11.28 8.58 -27.81
N LYS A 242 12.06 7.95 -26.92
CA LYS A 242 11.53 7.28 -25.73
C LYS A 242 11.31 8.33 -24.63
N LEU A 243 10.11 8.36 -24.07
CA LEU A 243 9.68 9.28 -23.01
C LEU A 243 8.99 8.49 -21.91
N CYS A 244 8.84 9.11 -20.73
CA CYS A 244 8.07 8.57 -19.62
C CYS A 244 6.91 9.51 -19.28
N LEU A 245 5.70 8.96 -19.17
CA LEU A 245 4.56 9.73 -18.64
C LEU A 245 4.85 10.19 -17.20
N PRO A 246 4.31 11.35 -16.77
CA PRO A 246 4.51 11.84 -15.41
C PRO A 246 3.93 10.86 -14.37
N GLY A 247 4.35 10.97 -13.11
CA GLY A 247 3.86 10.10 -12.04
C GLY A 247 4.82 8.99 -11.61
N LEU A 248 5.77 8.56 -12.46
CA LEU A 248 6.74 7.51 -12.09
C LEU A 248 7.65 7.91 -10.92
N LYS A 249 8.04 9.19 -10.86
CA LYS A 249 8.91 9.75 -9.82
C LYS A 249 8.13 10.35 -8.65
N TYR A 250 6.80 10.28 -8.67
CA TYR A 250 6.00 10.86 -7.61
C TYR A 250 6.17 10.04 -6.32
N PRO A 251 6.11 10.70 -5.15
CA PRO A 251 6.09 9.99 -3.88
C PRO A 251 4.95 8.98 -3.85
N PRO A 252 5.10 7.85 -3.15
CA PRO A 252 4.03 6.85 -3.05
C PRO A 252 2.72 7.42 -2.52
N THR A 253 2.75 8.54 -1.77
CA THR A 253 1.59 9.23 -1.17
C THR A 253 0.77 10.05 -2.15
N VAL A 254 1.32 10.42 -3.30
CA VAL A 254 0.67 11.24 -4.32
C VAL A 254 0.19 10.32 -5.45
N ASP A 255 -1.05 10.52 -5.90
CA ASP A 255 -1.59 9.76 -7.03
C ASP A 255 -0.83 10.14 -8.32
N PRO A 256 -0.58 9.19 -9.25
CA PRO A 256 0.23 9.46 -10.43
C PRO A 256 -0.43 10.45 -11.41
N ASP A 257 -1.75 10.63 -11.35
CA ASP A 257 -2.52 11.57 -12.16
C ASP A 257 -2.57 12.99 -11.60
N PHE A 258 -1.96 13.21 -10.42
CA PHE A 258 -2.06 14.47 -9.71
C PHE A 258 -1.36 15.61 -10.46
N VAL A 259 -2.05 16.75 -10.52
CA VAL A 259 -1.55 18.04 -10.99
C VAL A 259 -2.01 19.12 -10.03
N PRO A 260 -1.13 20.03 -9.56
CA PRO A 260 -1.54 21.08 -8.64
C PRO A 260 -2.45 22.10 -9.32
N LEU A 261 -3.47 22.56 -8.61
CA LEU A 261 -4.27 23.72 -9.02
C LEU A 261 -3.41 24.98 -8.89
N LEU A 262 -3.43 25.82 -9.93
CA LEU A 262 -2.62 27.04 -9.96
C LEU A 262 -3.46 28.27 -9.60
N PRO A 263 -2.90 29.22 -8.82
CA PRO A 263 -3.54 30.51 -8.59
C PRO A 263 -3.80 31.29 -9.88
N ASP A 264 -4.84 32.10 -9.90
CA ASP A 264 -5.26 32.89 -11.06
C ASP A 264 -4.15 33.81 -11.59
N SER A 265 -3.35 34.37 -10.68
CA SER A 265 -2.17 35.18 -11.03
C SER A 265 -1.15 34.38 -11.84
N VAL A 266 -0.89 33.13 -11.45
CA VAL A 266 0.04 32.22 -12.14
C VAL A 266 -0.55 31.76 -13.47
N ARG A 267 -1.87 31.52 -13.54
CA ARG A 267 -2.57 31.19 -14.79
C ARG A 267 -2.46 32.35 -15.79
N ALA A 268 -2.79 33.56 -15.36
CA ALA A 268 -2.70 34.77 -16.18
C ALA A 268 -1.27 35.06 -16.66
N ALA A 269 -0.27 34.90 -15.78
CA ALA A 269 1.13 35.03 -16.14
C ALA A 269 1.52 34.02 -17.24
N ALA A 270 1.10 32.76 -17.10
CA ALA A 270 1.38 31.71 -18.09
C ALA A 270 0.75 32.02 -19.46
N HIS A 271 -0.46 32.57 -19.50
CA HIS A 271 -1.09 33.10 -20.72
C HIS A 271 -0.28 34.24 -21.35
N GLY A 272 0.28 35.12 -20.52
CA GLY A 272 1.21 36.16 -20.94
C GLY A 272 2.62 35.67 -21.31
N GLY A 273 2.88 34.35 -21.29
CA GLY A 273 4.18 33.75 -21.57
C GLY A 273 5.20 33.85 -20.43
N HIS A 274 4.79 34.33 -19.25
CA HIS A 274 5.64 34.49 -18.08
C HIS A 274 5.39 33.33 -17.10
N LEU A 275 6.45 32.63 -16.70
CA LEU A 275 6.36 31.49 -15.80
C LEU A 275 6.82 31.85 -14.39
N GLU A 276 5.87 31.94 -13.47
CA GLU A 276 6.11 32.39 -12.09
C GLU A 276 5.56 31.40 -11.06
N GLY A 277 5.95 31.59 -9.79
CA GLY A 277 5.53 30.74 -8.68
C GLY A 277 5.81 29.26 -8.91
N ILE A 278 4.75 28.44 -8.89
CA ILE A 278 4.80 26.99 -9.13
C ILE A 278 5.45 26.65 -10.48
N LEU A 279 5.22 27.48 -11.51
CA LEU A 279 5.68 27.22 -12.87
C LEU A 279 7.07 27.80 -13.17
N CYS A 280 7.76 28.45 -12.22
CA CYS A 280 9.04 29.14 -12.46
C CYS A 280 10.12 28.28 -13.17
N ASN A 281 10.11 26.96 -12.93
CA ASN A 281 11.04 26.00 -13.53
C ASN A 281 10.43 25.17 -14.67
N ALA A 282 9.27 25.56 -15.18
CA ALA A 282 8.64 24.96 -16.34
C ALA A 282 9.11 25.59 -17.65
N VAL A 283 8.64 25.05 -18.76
CA VAL A 283 8.82 25.56 -20.12
C VAL A 283 7.48 25.51 -20.82
N ILE A 284 7.16 26.56 -21.57
CA ILE A 284 6.01 26.59 -22.49
C ILE A 284 6.52 26.12 -23.85
N GLU A 285 5.91 25.05 -24.36
CA GLU A 285 6.14 24.51 -25.71
C GLU A 285 4.86 24.69 -26.54
N THR A 286 4.98 24.89 -27.85
CA THR A 286 3.82 25.07 -28.72
C THR A 286 3.20 23.73 -29.13
N GLY A 287 1.92 23.74 -29.52
CA GLY A 287 1.27 22.58 -30.11
C GLY A 287 1.98 22.08 -31.38
N GLU A 288 2.52 23.00 -32.18
CA GLU A 288 3.29 22.70 -33.39
C GLU A 288 4.63 22.01 -33.09
N GLU A 289 5.34 22.47 -32.05
CA GLU A 289 6.57 21.81 -31.58
C GLU A 289 6.29 20.38 -31.17
N TRP A 290 5.19 20.12 -30.46
CA TRP A 290 4.77 18.77 -30.10
C TRP A 290 4.32 17.96 -31.31
N ALA A 291 3.62 18.58 -32.28
CA ALA A 291 3.20 17.96 -33.54
C ALA A 291 4.39 17.48 -34.39
N SER A 292 5.53 18.17 -34.31
CA SER A 292 6.77 17.72 -34.95
C SER A 292 7.34 16.43 -34.33
N ARG A 293 7.09 16.19 -33.04
CA ARG A 293 7.58 15.03 -32.29
C ARG A 293 6.60 13.87 -32.33
N THR A 294 5.31 14.14 -32.16
CA THR A 294 4.26 13.14 -31.99
C THR A 294 2.93 13.61 -32.57
N LEU A 295 1.96 12.72 -32.73
CA LEU A 295 0.62 13.08 -33.23
C LEU A 295 -0.13 13.87 -32.15
N VAL A 296 -0.55 15.10 -32.49
CA VAL A 296 -1.33 15.98 -31.62
C VAL A 296 -2.71 16.22 -32.21
N GLN A 297 -3.74 16.05 -31.41
CA GLN A 297 -5.11 16.45 -31.75
C GLN A 297 -5.38 17.85 -31.19
N GLY A 298 -5.51 18.83 -32.09
CA GLY A 298 -5.63 20.24 -31.71
C GLY A 298 -6.96 20.62 -31.06
N ASP A 299 -8.02 19.84 -31.28
CA ASP A 299 -9.38 20.06 -30.77
C ASP A 299 -9.53 19.72 -29.28
N ASN A 300 -8.73 18.77 -28.79
CA ASN A 300 -8.80 18.24 -27.43
C ASN A 300 -7.44 18.24 -26.71
N ALA A 301 -6.40 18.80 -27.34
CA ALA A 301 -5.02 18.82 -26.85
C ALA A 301 -4.43 17.43 -26.52
N THR A 302 -4.97 16.35 -27.10
CA THR A 302 -4.49 14.99 -26.86
C THR A 302 -3.20 14.73 -27.61
N LEU A 303 -2.19 14.22 -26.89
CA LEU A 303 -0.93 13.74 -27.43
C LEU A 303 -0.99 12.22 -27.58
N TYR A 304 -0.80 11.69 -28.78
CA TYR A 304 -0.76 10.24 -29.00
C TYR A 304 0.67 9.73 -29.10
N PHE A 305 0.93 8.60 -28.45
CA PHE A 305 2.22 7.94 -28.40
C PHE A 305 2.09 6.45 -28.71
N ASN A 306 3.17 5.84 -29.20
CA ASN A 306 3.27 4.39 -29.29
C ASN A 306 3.71 3.81 -27.95
N LEU A 307 3.08 2.72 -27.53
CA LEU A 307 3.70 1.80 -26.59
C LEU A 307 4.72 0.98 -27.39
N GLY A 308 5.96 0.81 -26.92
CA GLY A 308 7.04 0.19 -27.72
C GLY A 308 6.77 -1.26 -28.18
N ASN A 309 7.80 -2.04 -28.52
CA ASN A 309 7.54 -3.44 -28.92
C ASN A 309 7.13 -4.31 -27.73
N ALA A 310 6.07 -5.11 -27.91
CA ALA A 310 5.36 -5.88 -26.88
C ALA A 310 6.08 -7.16 -26.40
N SER A 311 7.27 -7.44 -26.93
CA SER A 311 7.98 -8.67 -26.59
C SER A 311 9.08 -8.36 -25.59
N ASN A 312 8.72 -8.36 -24.30
CA ASN A 312 9.72 -8.70 -23.31
C ASN A 312 9.63 -10.22 -23.09
N PRO A 313 10.48 -11.04 -23.74
CA PRO A 313 10.38 -12.50 -23.65
C PRO A 313 10.61 -13.03 -22.23
N THR A 314 11.09 -12.17 -21.32
CA THR A 314 11.41 -12.52 -19.93
C THR A 314 10.22 -12.42 -18.98
N LYS A 315 9.10 -11.78 -19.37
CA LYS A 315 7.94 -11.58 -18.49
C LYS A 315 6.67 -12.09 -19.16
N SER A 316 6.09 -13.16 -18.61
CA SER A 316 4.78 -13.66 -19.06
C SER A 316 3.64 -12.87 -18.43
N LEU A 317 2.59 -12.59 -19.20
CA LEU A 317 1.35 -12.00 -18.70
C LEU A 317 0.71 -12.86 -17.60
N ALA A 318 0.87 -14.19 -17.68
CA ALA A 318 0.40 -15.12 -16.66
C ALA A 318 1.11 -14.90 -15.31
N ASP A 319 2.41 -14.62 -15.33
CA ASP A 319 3.20 -14.36 -14.12
C ASP A 319 2.78 -13.04 -13.45
N VAL A 320 2.48 -12.02 -14.27
CA VAL A 320 1.94 -10.73 -13.80
C VAL A 320 0.62 -10.93 -13.06
N TYR A 321 -0.34 -11.65 -13.67
CA TYR A 321 -1.61 -11.96 -13.02
C TYR A 321 -1.45 -12.86 -11.78
N GLY A 322 -0.51 -13.81 -11.81
CA GLY A 322 -0.19 -14.67 -10.66
C GLY A 322 0.35 -13.88 -9.47
N LYS A 323 1.33 -13.00 -9.71
CA LYS A 323 1.88 -12.06 -8.71
C LYS A 323 0.78 -11.15 -8.16
N TRP A 324 -0.04 -10.60 -9.05
CA TRP A 324 -1.14 -9.72 -8.64
C TRP A 324 -2.18 -10.42 -7.77
N SER A 325 -2.58 -11.64 -8.12
CA SER A 325 -3.49 -12.44 -7.30
C SER A 325 -2.95 -12.67 -5.88
N MET A 326 -1.63 -12.85 -5.75
CA MET A 326 -0.96 -13.00 -4.45
C MET A 326 -0.91 -11.67 -3.68
N GLU A 327 -0.61 -10.55 -4.35
CA GLU A 327 -0.58 -9.21 -3.76
C GLU A 327 -1.98 -8.75 -3.32
N GLU A 328 -3.01 -8.99 -4.12
CA GLU A 328 -4.39 -8.67 -3.78
C GLU A 328 -4.86 -9.49 -2.57
N ARG A 329 -4.52 -10.79 -2.53
CA ARG A 329 -4.77 -11.64 -1.35
C ARG A 329 -4.04 -11.14 -0.10
N ARG A 330 -2.84 -10.58 -0.23
CA ARG A 330 -2.12 -9.96 0.89
C ARG A 330 -2.75 -8.63 1.31
N ALA A 331 -3.20 -7.80 0.38
CA ALA A 331 -3.83 -6.51 0.67
C ALA A 331 -5.19 -6.65 1.35
N LYS A 332 -5.94 -7.72 1.04
CA LYS A 332 -7.21 -8.07 1.67
C LYS A 332 -7.06 -8.72 3.05
N ARG A 333 -5.87 -9.17 3.45
CA ARG A 333 -5.69 -9.78 4.77
C ARG A 333 -5.94 -8.76 5.87
N ILE A 334 -6.72 -9.21 6.84
CA ILE A 334 -7.06 -8.53 8.07
C ILE A 334 -6.10 -9.04 9.14
N ASP A 335 -5.22 -8.18 9.62
CA ASP A 335 -4.51 -8.48 10.86
C ASP A 335 -5.51 -8.30 12.00
N ARG A 336 -5.83 -9.42 12.68
CA ARG A 336 -6.87 -9.52 13.72
C ARG A 336 -6.63 -8.62 14.94
N THR A 337 -5.49 -7.94 15.00
CA THR A 337 -5.01 -7.19 16.16
C THR A 337 -5.52 -5.74 16.23
N CYS A 338 -5.96 -5.12 15.13
CA CYS A 338 -6.29 -3.67 15.12
C CYS A 338 -7.43 -3.27 14.15
N GLU A 339 -8.54 -4.01 14.10
CA GLU A 339 -9.70 -3.59 13.30
C GLU A 339 -10.78 -2.90 14.13
N ALA A 340 -10.60 -1.60 14.35
CA ALA A 340 -11.69 -0.69 14.74
C ALA A 340 -11.48 0.79 14.35
N TYR A 341 -10.38 1.15 13.69
CA TYR A 341 -10.12 2.56 13.36
C TYR A 341 -10.48 2.87 11.91
N CYS A 342 -11.32 3.89 11.68
CA CYS A 342 -11.74 4.35 10.35
C CYS A 342 -10.56 4.59 9.38
N GLY A 343 -9.37 4.92 9.89
CA GLY A 343 -8.15 5.09 9.09
C GLY A 343 -7.65 3.81 8.40
N ALA A 344 -7.78 2.63 9.02
CA ALA A 344 -7.26 1.37 8.47
C ALA A 344 -8.00 0.92 7.20
N LYS A 345 -9.31 1.25 7.11
CA LYS A 345 -10.12 0.98 5.92
C LYS A 345 -9.67 1.83 4.73
N GLU A 346 -9.43 3.13 4.95
CA GLU A 346 -8.94 4.04 3.92
C GLU A 346 -7.53 3.71 3.46
N GLU A 347 -6.62 3.36 4.38
CA GLU A 347 -5.29 2.88 4.02
C GLU A 347 -5.33 1.62 3.17
N ARG A 348 -6.22 0.66 3.48
CA ARG A 348 -6.42 -0.55 2.67
C ARG A 348 -6.94 -0.22 1.27
N LYS A 349 -7.89 0.72 1.17
CA LYS A 349 -8.43 1.20 -0.12
C LYS A 349 -7.31 1.84 -0.96
N LYS A 350 -6.53 2.75 -0.37
CA LYS A 350 -5.36 3.38 -1.01
C LYS A 350 -4.32 2.35 -1.46
N ARG A 351 -3.98 1.38 -0.60
CA ARG A 351 -3.03 0.31 -0.94
C ARG A 351 -3.52 -0.54 -2.11
N THR A 352 -4.80 -0.89 -2.10
CA THR A 352 -5.42 -1.68 -3.19
C THR A 352 -5.42 -0.91 -4.50
N ARG A 353 -5.69 0.40 -4.46
CA ARG A 353 -5.64 1.29 -5.63
C ARG A 353 -4.23 1.32 -6.23
N ARG A 354 -3.19 1.54 -5.41
CA ARG A 354 -1.79 1.53 -5.87
C ARG A 354 -1.36 0.21 -6.51
N ILE A 355 -1.79 -0.91 -5.93
CA ILE A 355 -1.52 -2.24 -6.51
C ILE A 355 -2.19 -2.37 -7.89
N LYS A 356 -3.44 -1.90 -8.03
CA LYS A 356 -4.14 -1.89 -9.32
C LYS A 356 -3.45 -0.98 -10.34
N GLU A 357 -2.99 0.19 -9.95
CA GLU A 357 -2.28 1.12 -10.85
C GLU A 357 -0.95 0.55 -11.35
N LYS A 358 -0.17 -0.09 -10.47
CA LYS A 358 1.06 -0.80 -10.84
C LYS A 358 0.79 -1.97 -11.78
N LEU A 359 -0.29 -2.72 -11.52
CA LEU A 359 -0.71 -3.79 -12.41
C LEU A 359 -1.00 -3.27 -13.81
N VAL A 360 -1.75 -2.17 -13.94
CA VAL A 360 -2.10 -1.61 -15.26
C VAL A 360 -0.84 -1.31 -16.06
N ALA A 361 0.19 -0.71 -15.45
CA ALA A 361 1.49 -0.51 -16.10
C ALA A 361 2.14 -1.84 -16.52
N GLU A 362 2.24 -2.82 -15.60
CA GLU A 362 2.85 -4.14 -15.89
C GLU A 362 2.10 -4.90 -16.99
N VAL A 363 0.77 -4.78 -17.05
CA VAL A 363 -0.08 -5.36 -18.10
C VAL A 363 0.21 -4.68 -19.43
N TYR A 364 0.25 -3.35 -19.49
CA TYR A 364 0.64 -2.67 -20.73
C TYR A 364 2.05 -3.05 -21.16
N GLU A 365 3.00 -3.25 -20.24
CA GLU A 365 4.37 -3.66 -20.59
C GLU A 365 4.46 -5.09 -21.15
N THR A 366 3.61 -6.02 -20.68
CA THR A 366 3.72 -7.47 -20.96
C THR A 366 2.65 -8.01 -21.92
N CYS A 367 1.55 -7.29 -22.14
CA CYS A 367 0.47 -7.74 -23.00
C CYS A 367 0.88 -7.69 -24.48
N LYS A 368 0.79 -8.85 -25.14
CA LYS A 368 1.01 -9.00 -26.58
C LYS A 368 0.01 -8.19 -27.41
N TRP A 369 -1.23 -8.07 -26.93
CA TRP A 369 -2.36 -7.44 -27.61
C TRP A 369 -2.65 -6.03 -27.08
N ARG A 370 -1.61 -5.29 -26.68
CA ARG A 370 -1.77 -3.92 -26.21
C ARG A 370 -2.12 -2.98 -27.38
N PRO A 371 -2.86 -1.89 -27.12
CA PRO A 371 -3.16 -0.89 -28.15
C PRO A 371 -1.87 -0.35 -28.77
N ARG A 372 -1.90 -0.10 -30.07
CA ARG A 372 -0.75 0.46 -30.79
C ARG A 372 -0.43 1.87 -30.31
N ALA A 373 -1.47 2.64 -29.99
CA ALA A 373 -1.37 4.01 -29.53
C ALA A 373 -2.10 4.23 -28.21
N VAL A 374 -1.52 5.11 -27.39
CA VAL A 374 -2.14 5.65 -26.19
C VAL A 374 -2.21 7.16 -26.32
N GLY A 375 -3.36 7.73 -25.98
CA GLY A 375 -3.54 9.17 -25.88
C GLY A 375 -3.22 9.63 -24.46
N TYR A 376 -2.60 10.78 -24.35
CA TYR A 376 -2.29 11.44 -23.09
C TYR A 376 -2.83 12.87 -23.16
N ILE A 377 -3.58 13.25 -22.13
CA ILE A 377 -4.13 14.60 -22.00
C ILE A 377 -3.52 15.21 -20.73
N PRO A 378 -2.71 16.28 -20.86
CA PRO A 378 -2.27 17.07 -19.71
C PRO A 378 -3.48 17.70 -18.98
N ALA A 379 -3.29 18.26 -17.79
CA ALA A 379 -4.38 18.98 -17.12
C ALA A 379 -4.71 20.29 -17.86
N TYR A 380 -5.98 20.66 -17.89
CA TYR A 380 -6.36 21.97 -18.44
C TYR A 380 -5.98 23.06 -17.44
N LEU A 381 -5.25 24.08 -17.91
CA LEU A 381 -4.76 25.16 -17.06
C LEU A 381 -5.93 26.01 -16.53
N ASP A 382 -6.89 26.33 -17.39
CA ASP A 382 -8.03 27.20 -17.08
C ASP A 382 -9.25 26.41 -16.63
N PHE A 383 -9.04 25.35 -15.85
CA PHE A 383 -10.13 24.57 -15.30
C PHE A 383 -10.98 25.43 -14.35
N GLU A 384 -12.08 25.97 -14.85
CA GLU A 384 -13.12 26.64 -14.08
C GLU A 384 -14.43 25.85 -14.14
N PRO A 385 -15.21 25.81 -13.06
CA PRO A 385 -16.59 25.31 -13.09
C PRO A 385 -17.49 26.34 -13.77
N GLY A 386 -17.36 26.48 -15.10
CA GLY A 386 -18.08 27.44 -15.93
C GLY A 386 -18.03 27.07 -17.41
N GLU A 387 -18.95 27.63 -18.21
CA GLU A 387 -19.12 27.28 -19.63
C GLU A 387 -17.82 27.44 -20.44
N MET A 388 -17.45 26.38 -21.14
CA MET A 388 -16.34 26.38 -22.10
C MET A 388 -16.75 27.24 -23.30
N HIS A 389 -16.04 28.35 -23.53
CA HIS A 389 -16.22 29.13 -24.75
C HIS A 389 -15.76 28.31 -25.98
N ASP A 390 -16.62 28.26 -27.01
CA ASP A 390 -16.33 27.68 -28.32
C ASP A 390 -15.35 28.58 -29.09
N GLU A 391 -14.09 28.58 -28.67
CA GLU A 391 -13.02 29.23 -29.41
C GLU A 391 -12.44 28.30 -30.48
N GLU A 392 -11.90 28.89 -31.55
CA GLU A 392 -11.24 28.14 -32.62
C GLU A 392 -9.95 27.47 -32.09
N LYS A 393 -10.03 26.14 -31.91
CA LYS A 393 -8.95 25.32 -31.39
C LYS A 393 -7.96 24.97 -32.49
N GLU A 394 -6.94 25.80 -32.65
CA GLU A 394 -5.84 25.58 -33.59
C GLU A 394 -4.55 25.15 -32.89
N LEU A 395 -3.71 24.37 -33.59
CA LEU A 395 -2.40 23.93 -33.08
C LEU A 395 -1.45 25.11 -32.80
N GLY A 396 -1.53 26.18 -33.60
CA GLY A 396 -0.72 27.38 -33.43
C GLY A 396 -1.06 28.17 -32.15
N LYS A 397 -2.30 28.04 -31.66
CA LYS A 397 -2.77 28.66 -30.40
C LYS A 397 -2.59 27.75 -29.19
N LEU A 398 -2.41 26.44 -29.40
CA LEU A 398 -2.21 25.47 -28.32
C LEU A 398 -0.83 25.63 -27.67
N ARG A 399 -0.81 25.67 -26.33
CA ARG A 399 0.39 25.73 -25.51
C ARG A 399 0.39 24.60 -24.51
N TYR A 400 1.56 24.03 -24.30
CA TYR A 400 1.83 22.96 -23.36
C TYR A 400 2.85 23.42 -22.33
N VAL A 401 2.53 23.29 -21.05
CA VAL A 401 3.45 23.63 -19.95
C VAL A 401 4.07 22.36 -19.42
N ARG A 402 5.39 22.25 -19.53
CA ARG A 402 6.16 21.08 -19.08
C ARG A 402 7.18 21.46 -18.04
N PHE A 403 7.20 20.77 -16.90
CA PHE A 403 8.28 20.89 -15.94
C PHE A 403 9.58 20.30 -16.51
N LYS A 404 10.72 20.99 -16.31
CA LYS A 404 12.02 20.56 -16.85
C LYS A 404 12.46 19.16 -16.40
N SER A 405 12.00 18.71 -15.23
CA SER A 405 12.27 17.36 -14.68
C SER A 405 11.48 16.23 -15.36
N CYS A 406 10.53 16.58 -16.23
CA CYS A 406 9.58 15.68 -16.85
C CYS A 406 9.67 15.70 -18.39
N ASP A 407 9.35 14.56 -18.98
CA ASP A 407 9.50 14.32 -20.42
C ASP A 407 8.31 14.83 -21.24
N VAL A 408 7.15 15.00 -20.61
CA VAL A 408 5.88 15.36 -21.25
C VAL A 408 5.13 16.40 -20.42
N PRO A 409 4.24 17.20 -21.03
CA PRO A 409 3.63 18.37 -20.40
C PRO A 409 2.64 18.03 -19.30
N HIS A 410 2.54 18.89 -18.29
CA HIS A 410 1.59 18.75 -17.17
C HIS A 410 0.32 19.55 -17.36
N TYR A 411 0.43 20.71 -18.02
CA TYR A 411 -0.71 21.56 -18.33
C TYR A 411 -0.81 21.83 -19.83
N TYR A 412 -2.01 22.18 -20.27
CA TYR A 412 -2.25 22.75 -21.58
C TYR A 412 -3.28 23.90 -21.50
N PHE A 413 -3.19 24.83 -22.43
CA PHE A 413 -4.16 25.91 -22.63
C PHE A 413 -4.12 26.39 -24.08
N TRP A 414 -5.17 27.10 -24.51
CA TRP A 414 -5.16 27.82 -25.78
C TRP A 414 -4.94 29.30 -25.50
N VAL A 415 -4.06 29.93 -26.27
CA VAL A 415 -3.84 31.37 -26.23
C VAL A 415 -5.05 32.04 -26.85
N GLN A 416 -5.69 32.92 -26.08
CA GLN A 416 -6.72 33.81 -26.60
C GLN A 416 -6.05 34.94 -27.40
N ASP A 417 -6.58 35.24 -28.58
CA ASP A 417 -6.18 36.44 -29.31
C ASP A 417 -6.65 37.65 -28.50
N THR A 418 -5.74 38.31 -27.79
CA THR A 418 -6.01 39.60 -27.16
C THR A 418 -6.33 40.59 -28.28
N LYS A 419 -7.60 40.98 -28.40
CA LYS A 419 -8.01 42.10 -29.24
C LYS A 419 -7.67 43.44 -28.62
#